data_AF-Q86VW1-F1
#
_entry.id   AF-Q86VW1-F1
#
_cell.length_a   1.000
_cell.length_b   1.000
_cell.length_c   1.000
_cell.angle_alpha   90.00
_cell.angle_beta   90.00
_cell.angle_gamma   90.00
#
_symmetry.space_group_name_H-M   'P 1'
#
loop_
_entity.id
_entity.type
_entity.pdbx_description
1 polymer ?
#
loop_
_entity_poly.entity_id
_entity_poly.type
_entity_poly.pdbx_seq_one_letter_code
_entity_poly.pdbx_strand_id
1 'polypeptide(L)'
;MGSRHFEGIYDHVGHFGRFQRVLYFICAFQNISCGIHYLASVFMGVTPHHVCRPPGNVSQVVFHNHSNWSLEDTGALLSSGQKDYVTVQLQNGEIWELSRCSRNKRENTSSLGYEYTGSKKEFPCVDGYIYDQNTWKSTAVTQWNLVCDRKWLAMLIQPLFMFGVLLGSVTFGYFSDRLGRRVVLWATSSSMFLFGIAAAFAVDYYTFMAARFFLAMVASGYLVVGFVYVMEFIGMKSRTWASVHLHSFFAVGTLLVALTGYLVRTWWLYQMILSTVTVPFILCCWVLPETPFWLLSEGRYEEAQKIVDIMAKWNRASSCKLSELLSLDLQGPVSNSPTEVQKHNLSYLFYNWSITKRTLTVWLIWFTGSLGFYSFSLNSVNLGGNEYLNLFLLGVVEIPAYTFVCIAMDKVGRRTVLAYSLFCSALACGVVMVIPQKHYILGVVTAMVGKFAIGAAFGLIYLYTAELYPTIVRSLAVGSGSMVCRLASILAPFSVDLSSIWIFIPQLFVGTMALLSGVLTLKLPETLGKRLATTWEEAAKLESENESKSSKLLLTTNNSGLEKTEAITPRDSGLGE
;
A
#
# COMPACT_ATOMS: atom_id res chain seq x y z
N MET A 1 -9.39 21.19 23.55
CA MET A 1 -10.76 21.31 22.99
C MET A 1 -11.16 19.98 22.36
N GLY A 2 -12.30 19.38 22.75
CA GLY A 2 -12.74 18.09 22.23
C GLY A 2 -13.39 18.18 20.85
N SER A 3 -13.39 17.08 20.07
CA SER A 3 -13.97 17.02 18.71
C SER A 3 -15.41 17.51 18.64
N ARG A 4 -16.23 17.30 19.69
CA ARG A 4 -17.63 17.76 19.72
C ARG A 4 -17.79 19.27 19.60
N HIS A 5 -16.87 20.08 20.13
CA HIS A 5 -16.96 21.54 20.02
C HIS A 5 -16.73 22.01 18.58
N PHE A 6 -15.86 21.31 17.86
CA PHE A 6 -15.50 21.61 16.49
C PHE A 6 -16.55 21.18 15.46
N GLU A 7 -17.31 20.13 15.76
CA GLU A 7 -18.39 19.64 14.89
C GLU A 7 -19.53 20.66 14.74
N GLY A 8 -19.71 21.55 15.73
CA GLY A 8 -20.65 22.66 15.64
C GLY A 8 -20.39 23.55 14.42
N ILE A 9 -19.15 23.67 13.94
CA ILE A 9 -18.80 24.45 12.74
C ILE A 9 -19.46 23.82 11.51
N TYR A 10 -19.37 22.49 11.39
CA TYR A 10 -19.92 21.75 10.24
C TYR A 10 -21.44 21.58 10.31
N ASP A 11 -22.04 21.58 11.49
CA ASP A 11 -23.49 21.62 11.61
C ASP A 11 -24.08 22.92 11.07
N HIS A 12 -23.37 24.05 11.17
CA HIS A 12 -23.77 25.33 10.57
C HIS A 12 -23.39 25.43 9.09
N VAL A 13 -22.14 25.11 8.74
CA VAL A 13 -21.59 25.38 7.40
C VAL A 13 -21.78 24.20 6.43
N GLY A 14 -22.18 23.05 6.93
CA GLY A 14 -22.35 21.80 6.18
C GLY A 14 -21.14 20.86 6.30
N HIS A 15 -21.43 19.56 6.41
CA HIS A 15 -20.42 18.50 6.62
C HIS A 15 -19.59 18.18 5.37
N PHE A 16 -20.14 18.39 4.16
CA PHE A 16 -19.47 18.15 2.88
C PHE A 16 -20.05 19.04 1.77
N GLY A 17 -19.97 20.36 2.00
CA GLY A 17 -20.45 21.39 1.07
C GLY A 17 -19.58 21.58 -0.17
N ARG A 18 -19.87 22.62 -0.97
CA ARG A 18 -19.18 22.89 -2.23
C ARG A 18 -17.71 23.20 -2.03
N PHE A 19 -17.39 24.00 -1.01
CA PHE A 19 -16.01 24.33 -0.66
C PHE A 19 -15.21 23.07 -0.31
N GLN A 20 -15.74 22.24 0.60
CA GLN A 20 -15.10 21.00 1.03
C GLN A 20 -14.90 20.03 -0.14
N ARG A 21 -15.87 19.91 -1.06
CA ARG A 21 -15.74 19.05 -2.24
C ARG A 21 -14.61 19.49 -3.16
N VAL A 22 -14.51 20.78 -3.47
CA VAL A 22 -13.43 21.29 -4.34
C VAL A 22 -12.07 21.03 -3.69
N LEU A 23 -11.93 21.35 -2.41
CA LEU A 23 -10.71 21.08 -1.65
C LEU A 23 -10.38 19.58 -1.59
N TYR A 24 -11.38 18.73 -1.33
CA TYR A 24 -11.24 17.28 -1.32
C TYR A 24 -10.68 16.77 -2.63
N PHE A 25 -11.25 17.16 -3.78
CA PHE A 25 -10.79 16.67 -5.08
C PHE A 25 -9.40 17.21 -5.47
N ILE A 26 -9.06 18.44 -5.08
CA ILE A 26 -7.71 18.99 -5.29
C ILE A 26 -6.67 18.15 -4.52
N CYS A 27 -6.90 17.88 -3.23
CA CYS A 27 -6.00 17.06 -2.43
C CYS A 27 -6.01 15.58 -2.87
N ALA A 28 -7.18 15.04 -3.21
CA ALA A 28 -7.31 13.66 -3.67
C ALA A 28 -6.59 13.43 -4.99
N PHE A 29 -6.61 14.40 -5.92
CA PHE A 29 -5.85 14.32 -7.17
C PHE A 29 -4.36 14.10 -6.91
N GLN A 30 -3.76 14.79 -5.95
CA GLN A 30 -2.33 14.62 -5.66
C GLN A 30 -1.99 13.28 -4.98
N ASN A 31 -2.96 12.60 -4.36
CA ASN A 31 -2.76 11.22 -3.91
C ASN A 31 -2.53 10.24 -5.06
N ILE A 32 -2.94 10.58 -6.29
CA ILE A 32 -2.58 9.82 -7.49
C ILE A 32 -1.06 9.76 -7.64
N SER A 33 -0.37 10.89 -7.47
CA SER A 33 1.10 10.95 -7.53
C SER A 33 1.78 10.10 -6.45
N CYS A 34 1.19 10.01 -5.25
CA CYS A 34 1.68 9.10 -4.22
C CYS A 34 1.57 7.63 -4.69
N GLY A 35 0.40 7.22 -5.21
CA GLY A 35 0.20 5.89 -5.78
C GLY A 35 1.20 5.57 -6.89
N ILE A 36 1.41 6.55 -7.77
CA ILE A 36 2.39 6.47 -8.84
C ILE A 36 3.79 6.17 -8.29
N HIS A 37 4.32 7.01 -7.42
CA HIS A 37 5.73 6.88 -7.02
C HIS A 37 6.02 5.64 -6.16
N TYR A 38 5.02 5.18 -5.40
CA TYR A 38 5.09 3.95 -4.60
C TYR A 38 5.20 2.69 -5.47
N LEU A 39 4.51 2.66 -6.61
CA LEU A 39 4.48 1.49 -7.49
C LEU A 39 5.28 1.68 -8.79
N ALA A 40 5.85 2.86 -9.04
CA ALA A 40 6.65 3.12 -10.23
C ALA A 40 7.79 2.10 -10.42
N SER A 41 8.38 1.65 -9.31
CA SER A 41 9.50 0.71 -9.32
C SER A 41 9.11 -0.73 -9.71
N VAL A 42 7.81 -1.04 -9.85
CA VAL A 42 7.34 -2.33 -10.41
C VAL A 42 7.96 -2.56 -11.80
N PHE A 43 8.01 -1.54 -12.66
CA PHE A 43 8.62 -1.66 -14.00
C PHE A 43 10.07 -1.16 -14.06
N MET A 44 10.45 -0.17 -13.25
CA MET A 44 11.83 0.34 -13.28
C MET A 44 12.85 -0.65 -12.72
N GLY A 45 12.44 -1.46 -11.74
CA GLY A 45 13.29 -2.43 -11.04
C GLY A 45 13.31 -3.82 -11.66
N VAL A 46 12.63 -4.04 -12.80
CA VAL A 46 12.62 -5.36 -13.43
C VAL A 46 14.01 -5.70 -13.96
N THR A 47 14.39 -6.96 -13.76
CA THR A 47 15.60 -7.55 -14.33
C THR A 47 15.22 -8.32 -15.59
N PRO A 48 15.50 -7.80 -16.80
CA PRO A 48 15.30 -8.56 -18.03
C PRO A 48 16.20 -9.80 -18.05
N HIS A 49 15.84 -10.76 -18.90
CA HIS A 49 16.75 -11.85 -19.23
C HIS A 49 18.04 -11.28 -19.82
N HIS A 50 19.18 -11.86 -19.43
CA HIS A 50 20.48 -11.34 -19.80
C HIS A 50 21.51 -12.44 -19.92
N VAL A 51 22.55 -12.13 -20.69
CA VAL A 51 23.72 -12.97 -20.90
C VAL A 51 24.99 -12.12 -20.77
N CYS A 52 26.09 -12.73 -20.33
CA CYS A 52 27.40 -12.11 -20.26
C CYS A 52 27.85 -11.62 -21.65
N ARG A 53 28.38 -10.40 -21.78
CA ARG A 53 28.88 -9.91 -23.07
C ARG A 53 30.18 -10.63 -23.47
N PRO A 54 30.32 -11.11 -24.72
CA PRO A 54 31.58 -11.69 -25.20
C PRO A 54 32.69 -10.63 -25.30
N PRO A 55 33.98 -11.01 -25.16
CA PRO A 55 35.09 -10.06 -25.16
C PRO A 55 35.45 -9.50 -26.54
N GLY A 56 34.80 -9.97 -27.61
CA GLY A 56 35.08 -9.52 -28.97
C GLY A 56 33.89 -9.74 -29.91
N ASN A 57 34.13 -9.47 -31.20
CA ASN A 57 33.10 -9.60 -32.23
C ASN A 57 32.79 -11.07 -32.51
N VAL A 58 31.51 -11.40 -32.41
CA VAL A 58 30.99 -12.75 -32.65
C VAL A 58 30.85 -13.02 -34.14
N SER A 59 31.32 -14.18 -34.60
CA SER A 59 31.14 -14.69 -35.96
C SER A 59 29.96 -15.65 -36.06
N GLN A 60 29.80 -16.55 -35.08
CA GLN A 60 28.73 -17.54 -35.03
C GLN A 60 28.22 -17.74 -33.61
N VAL A 61 26.90 -17.95 -33.48
CA VAL A 61 26.21 -18.22 -32.22
C VAL A 61 25.55 -19.58 -32.32
N VAL A 62 25.79 -20.45 -31.33
CA VAL A 62 25.19 -21.77 -31.23
C VAL A 62 24.47 -21.89 -29.90
N PHE A 63 23.19 -22.21 -29.96
CA PHE A 63 22.37 -22.53 -28.79
C PHE A 63 21.70 -23.88 -29.02
N HIS A 64 22.06 -24.89 -28.22
CA HIS A 64 21.73 -26.30 -28.47
C HIS A 64 22.04 -26.71 -29.93
N ASN A 65 21.02 -27.07 -30.72
CA ASN A 65 21.15 -27.50 -32.11
C ASN A 65 20.86 -26.38 -33.13
N HIS A 66 20.65 -25.14 -32.70
CA HIS A 66 20.32 -24.02 -33.59
C HIS A 66 21.49 -23.04 -33.73
N SER A 67 21.93 -22.80 -34.97
CA SER A 67 23.09 -21.96 -35.32
C SER A 67 22.74 -20.56 -35.86
N ASN A 68 21.46 -20.23 -36.06
CA ASN A 68 21.04 -19.02 -36.79
C ASN A 68 20.43 -17.93 -35.90
N TRP A 69 20.82 -17.87 -34.62
CA TRP A 69 20.31 -16.83 -33.72
C TRP A 69 21.21 -15.60 -33.75
N SER A 70 20.61 -14.40 -33.76
CA SER A 70 21.36 -13.20 -33.41
C SER A 70 21.69 -13.25 -31.92
N LEU A 71 22.84 -12.71 -31.53
CA LEU A 71 23.25 -12.67 -30.12
C LEU A 71 22.23 -11.91 -29.25
N GLU A 72 21.53 -10.94 -29.82
CA GLU A 72 20.50 -10.14 -29.16
C GLU A 72 19.24 -10.98 -28.86
N ASP A 73 18.85 -11.88 -29.77
CA ASP A 73 17.70 -12.77 -29.57
C ASP A 73 17.99 -13.87 -28.54
N THR A 74 19.27 -14.27 -28.37
CA THR A 74 19.62 -15.36 -27.45
C THR A 74 19.41 -15.03 -25.97
N GLY A 75 19.35 -13.76 -25.59
CA GLY A 75 19.05 -13.36 -24.20
C GLY A 75 17.73 -13.94 -23.70
N ALA A 76 16.71 -14.02 -24.56
CA ALA A 76 15.40 -14.59 -24.24
C ALA A 76 15.42 -16.13 -24.10
N LEU A 77 16.44 -16.82 -24.61
CA LEU A 77 16.51 -18.28 -24.66
C LEU A 77 17.00 -18.92 -23.37
N LEU A 78 17.83 -18.23 -22.57
CA LEU A 78 18.25 -18.78 -21.27
C LEU A 78 17.05 -18.82 -20.34
N SER A 79 16.39 -19.96 -20.28
CA SER A 79 15.24 -20.22 -19.43
C SER A 79 15.62 -20.13 -17.95
N SER A 80 14.67 -19.75 -17.09
CA SER A 80 14.88 -19.65 -15.65
C SER A 80 14.93 -21.04 -15.00
N GLY A 81 16.09 -21.70 -15.00
CA GLY A 81 16.30 -22.88 -14.15
C GLY A 81 17.42 -23.83 -14.55
N GLN A 82 17.76 -23.92 -15.84
CA GLN A 82 18.87 -24.77 -16.28
C GLN A 82 20.18 -23.98 -16.37
N LYS A 83 21.31 -24.70 -16.19
CA LYS A 83 22.66 -24.20 -16.51
C LYS A 83 22.80 -24.05 -18.03
N ASP A 84 21.94 -23.24 -18.62
CA ASP A 84 21.98 -22.90 -20.03
C ASP A 84 23.10 -21.90 -20.26
N TYR A 85 23.81 -22.07 -21.36
CA TYR A 85 24.85 -21.17 -21.82
C TYR A 85 24.73 -20.99 -23.32
N VAL A 86 25.19 -19.87 -23.84
CA VAL A 86 25.24 -19.62 -25.28
C VAL A 86 26.67 -19.81 -25.74
N THR A 87 26.90 -20.70 -26.69
CA THR A 87 28.24 -20.91 -27.26
C THR A 87 28.44 -19.92 -28.39
N VAL A 88 29.50 -19.13 -28.35
CA VAL A 88 29.84 -18.15 -29.39
C VAL A 88 31.25 -18.39 -29.90
N GLN A 89 31.43 -18.30 -31.21
CA GLN A 89 32.73 -18.22 -31.84
C GLN A 89 33.04 -16.75 -32.13
N LEU A 90 34.24 -16.31 -31.78
CA LEU A 90 34.74 -14.99 -32.10
C LEU A 90 35.41 -14.98 -33.48
N GLN A 91 35.54 -13.81 -34.09
CA GLN A 91 36.25 -13.64 -35.37
C GLN A 91 37.73 -14.08 -35.31
N ASN A 92 38.35 -14.06 -34.13
CA ASN A 92 39.71 -14.56 -33.91
C ASN A 92 39.79 -16.11 -33.78
N GLY A 93 38.67 -16.82 -33.91
CA GLY A 93 38.59 -18.27 -33.81
C GLY A 93 38.40 -18.82 -32.39
N GLU A 94 38.45 -17.97 -31.35
CA GLU A 94 38.20 -18.42 -29.97
C GLU A 94 36.73 -18.77 -29.75
N ILE A 95 36.49 -19.79 -28.91
CA ILE A 95 35.14 -20.23 -28.56
C ILE A 95 34.88 -19.96 -27.09
N TRP A 96 33.75 -19.30 -26.81
CA TRP A 96 33.33 -18.91 -25.48
C TRP A 96 31.93 -19.45 -25.18
N GLU A 97 31.71 -19.87 -23.95
CA GLU A 97 30.38 -20.19 -23.41
C GLU A 97 29.95 -19.05 -22.50
N LEU A 98 28.85 -18.41 -22.85
CA LEU A 98 28.31 -17.27 -22.11
C LEU A 98 27.18 -17.76 -21.20
N SER A 99 27.40 -17.68 -19.89
CA SER A 99 26.33 -17.85 -18.91
C SER A 99 25.73 -16.48 -18.55
N ARG A 100 24.78 -16.45 -17.62
CA ARG A 100 24.21 -15.19 -17.12
C ARG A 100 25.22 -14.32 -16.37
N CYS A 101 26.13 -14.95 -15.62
CA CYS A 101 27.02 -14.26 -14.67
C CYS A 101 28.52 -14.51 -14.88
N SER A 102 28.88 -15.42 -15.77
CA SER A 102 30.27 -15.69 -16.11
C SER A 102 30.39 -16.11 -17.56
N ARG A 103 31.61 -16.06 -18.09
CA ARG A 103 31.93 -16.55 -19.43
C ARG A 103 33.12 -17.49 -19.35
N ASN A 104 33.00 -18.63 -20.02
CA ASN A 104 34.02 -19.67 -20.02
C ASN A 104 34.70 -19.74 -21.38
N LYS A 105 36.03 -19.59 -21.41
CA LYS A 105 36.83 -19.81 -22.61
C LYS A 105 37.10 -21.29 -22.77
N ARG A 106 36.78 -21.88 -23.92
CA ARG A 106 37.20 -23.24 -24.27
C ARG A 106 38.68 -23.24 -24.64
N GLU A 107 39.47 -24.15 -24.06
CA GLU A 107 40.88 -24.31 -24.45
C GLU A 107 41.01 -25.00 -25.81
N ASN A 108 40.14 -25.97 -26.11
CA ASN A 108 40.10 -26.66 -27.39
C ASN A 108 38.99 -26.07 -28.28
N THR A 109 39.36 -25.55 -29.44
CA THR A 109 38.47 -24.89 -30.41
C THR A 109 37.98 -25.83 -31.53
N SER A 110 38.30 -27.12 -31.48
CA SER A 110 37.97 -28.09 -32.54
C SER A 110 36.48 -28.34 -32.74
N SER A 111 35.65 -28.14 -31.72
CA SER A 111 34.20 -28.36 -31.78
C SER A 111 33.40 -27.14 -31.30
N LEU A 112 32.52 -26.62 -32.17
CA LEU A 112 31.53 -25.57 -31.84
C LEU A 112 30.22 -26.15 -31.27
N GLY A 113 30.14 -27.47 -31.06
CA GLY A 113 28.96 -28.10 -30.47
C GLY A 113 28.59 -27.51 -29.11
N TYR A 114 27.30 -27.55 -28.77
CA TYR A 114 26.81 -27.11 -27.47
C TYR A 114 27.52 -27.87 -26.34
N GLU A 115 27.49 -29.20 -26.40
CA GLU A 115 28.18 -30.05 -25.43
C GLU A 115 29.70 -30.02 -25.64
N TYR A 116 30.43 -29.77 -24.56
CA TYR A 116 31.90 -29.77 -24.54
C TYR A 116 32.42 -30.29 -23.20
N THR A 117 33.25 -31.33 -23.28
CA THR A 117 33.85 -32.05 -22.14
C THR A 117 35.29 -31.65 -21.84
N GLY A 118 35.88 -30.73 -22.61
CA GLY A 118 37.25 -30.28 -22.40
C GLY A 118 37.42 -29.28 -21.27
N SER A 119 38.67 -28.87 -21.02
CA SER A 119 39.04 -27.83 -20.07
C SER A 119 38.50 -26.45 -20.51
N LYS A 120 38.08 -25.68 -19.51
CA LYS A 120 37.51 -24.34 -19.64
C LYS A 120 38.17 -23.41 -18.63
N LYS A 121 38.37 -22.15 -19.00
CA LYS A 121 38.78 -21.08 -18.06
C LYS A 121 37.63 -20.11 -17.85
N GLU A 122 37.23 -19.92 -16.59
CA GLU A 122 36.14 -19.01 -16.22
C GLU A 122 36.63 -17.57 -16.07
N PHE A 123 35.85 -16.62 -16.59
CA PHE A 123 36.10 -15.19 -16.49
C PHE A 123 34.83 -14.43 -16.09
N PRO A 124 34.98 -13.33 -15.33
CA PRO A 124 33.87 -12.43 -15.02
C PRO A 124 33.43 -11.58 -16.23
N CYS A 125 32.21 -11.07 -16.18
CA CYS A 125 31.58 -10.23 -17.22
C CYS A 125 32.04 -8.77 -17.15
N VAL A 126 33.34 -8.53 -17.35
CA VAL A 126 33.93 -7.17 -17.27
C VAL A 126 33.43 -6.23 -18.37
N ASP A 127 33.07 -6.76 -19.53
CA ASP A 127 32.58 -5.99 -20.68
C ASP A 127 31.07 -5.68 -20.60
N GLY A 128 30.43 -6.07 -19.50
CA GLY A 128 29.00 -5.88 -19.24
C GLY A 128 28.13 -7.04 -19.71
N TYR A 129 26.86 -6.73 -19.95
CA TYR A 129 25.80 -7.72 -20.23
C TYR A 129 25.00 -7.32 -21.47
N ILE A 130 24.39 -8.31 -22.10
CA ILE A 130 23.41 -8.15 -23.18
C ILE A 130 22.05 -8.49 -22.58
N TYR A 131 21.11 -7.55 -22.62
CA TYR A 131 19.77 -7.69 -22.06
C TYR A 131 18.75 -7.90 -23.17
N ASP A 132 17.73 -8.70 -22.88
CA ASP A 132 16.53 -8.82 -23.71
C ASP A 132 15.77 -7.49 -23.75
N GLN A 133 15.53 -6.97 -24.96
CA GLN A 133 14.86 -5.70 -25.22
C GLN A 133 13.41 -5.84 -25.70
N ASN A 134 12.87 -7.06 -25.75
CA ASN A 134 11.52 -7.32 -26.27
C ASN A 134 10.43 -6.61 -25.46
N THR A 135 10.49 -6.74 -24.13
CA THR A 135 9.51 -6.14 -23.22
C THR A 135 9.95 -4.74 -22.78
N TRP A 136 11.21 -4.56 -22.36
CA TRP A 136 11.74 -3.27 -21.91
C TRP A 136 12.98 -2.88 -22.69
N LYS A 137 13.02 -1.62 -23.17
CA LYS A 137 14.23 -1.10 -23.84
C LYS A 137 15.33 -0.75 -22.85
N SER A 138 14.95 -0.24 -21.69
CA SER A 138 15.89 0.16 -20.64
C SER A 138 15.18 0.20 -19.27
N THR A 139 15.81 -0.43 -18.28
CA THR A 139 15.41 -0.40 -16.86
C THR A 139 16.55 0.19 -16.01
N ALA A 140 16.27 0.52 -14.74
CA ALA A 140 17.30 0.95 -13.80
C ALA A 140 18.37 -0.16 -13.60
N VAL A 141 17.95 -1.42 -13.67
CA VAL A 141 18.84 -2.58 -13.59
C VAL A 141 19.78 -2.64 -14.78
N THR A 142 19.27 -2.44 -16.00
CA THR A 142 20.09 -2.50 -17.23
C THR A 142 21.05 -1.32 -17.34
N GLN A 143 20.65 -0.14 -16.86
CA GLN A 143 21.47 1.08 -16.94
C GLN A 143 22.78 0.96 -16.16
N TRP A 144 22.73 0.38 -14.95
CA TRP A 144 23.87 0.28 -14.04
C TRP A 144 24.38 -1.16 -13.83
N ASN A 145 23.94 -2.10 -14.66
CA ASN A 145 24.30 -3.52 -14.60
C ASN A 145 24.13 -4.13 -13.20
N LEU A 146 22.94 -3.95 -12.60
CA LEU A 146 22.61 -4.40 -11.24
C LEU A 146 22.23 -5.90 -11.19
N VAL A 147 23.01 -6.75 -11.84
CA VAL A 147 22.80 -8.20 -11.93
C VAL A 147 23.97 -8.97 -11.29
N CYS A 148 23.80 -10.28 -11.11
CA CYS A 148 24.84 -11.18 -10.57
C CYS A 148 25.41 -10.66 -9.24
N ASP A 149 26.70 -10.31 -9.17
CA ASP A 149 27.35 -9.78 -7.95
C ASP A 149 26.69 -8.49 -7.42
N ARG A 150 26.02 -7.74 -8.31
CA ARG A 150 25.31 -6.50 -7.99
C ARG A 150 23.79 -6.68 -7.89
N LYS A 151 23.27 -7.92 -7.96
CA LYS A 151 21.83 -8.20 -7.85
C LYS A 151 21.23 -7.64 -6.56
N TRP A 152 21.98 -7.67 -5.46
CA TRP A 152 21.52 -7.17 -4.16
C TRP A 152 21.23 -5.66 -4.18
N LEU A 153 21.91 -4.88 -5.03
CA LEU A 153 21.59 -3.46 -5.20
C LEU A 153 20.21 -3.28 -5.84
N ALA A 154 19.90 -4.04 -6.89
CA ALA A 154 18.56 -4.01 -7.50
C ALA A 154 17.45 -4.38 -6.47
N MET A 155 17.70 -5.42 -5.66
CA MET A 155 16.76 -5.86 -4.61
C MET A 155 16.55 -4.80 -3.50
N LEU A 156 17.49 -3.87 -3.30
CA LEU A 156 17.36 -2.80 -2.31
C LEU A 156 16.57 -1.58 -2.78
N ILE A 157 16.26 -1.44 -4.08
CA ILE A 157 15.55 -0.27 -4.63
C ILE A 157 14.23 -0.02 -3.92
N GLN A 158 13.41 -1.07 -3.75
CA GLN A 158 12.08 -0.94 -3.15
C GLN A 158 12.10 -0.88 -1.62
N PRO A 159 12.85 -1.74 -0.90
CA PRO A 159 12.97 -1.63 0.56
C PRO A 159 13.48 -0.27 1.03
N LEU A 160 14.47 0.32 0.34
CA LEU A 160 14.96 1.65 0.72
C LEU A 160 13.93 2.73 0.42
N PHE A 161 13.19 2.63 -0.69
CA PHE A 161 12.05 3.50 -0.95
C PHE A 161 11.01 3.41 0.19
N MET A 162 10.64 2.20 0.61
CA MET A 162 9.69 1.97 1.70
C MET A 162 10.23 2.43 3.07
N PHE A 163 11.55 2.38 3.27
CA PHE A 163 12.19 2.99 4.44
C PHE A 163 12.09 4.51 4.42
N GLY A 164 12.26 5.14 3.25
CA GLY A 164 12.01 6.57 3.07
C GLY A 164 10.55 6.92 3.34
N VAL A 165 9.60 6.10 2.89
CA VAL A 165 8.18 6.24 3.23
C VAL A 165 7.95 6.25 4.76
N LEU A 166 8.55 5.31 5.49
CA LEU A 166 8.47 5.25 6.95
C LEU A 166 8.97 6.56 7.58
N LEU A 167 10.20 6.98 7.23
CA LEU A 167 10.79 8.19 7.80
C LEU A 167 9.98 9.43 7.44
N GLY A 168 9.52 9.55 6.20
CA GLY A 168 8.68 10.66 5.73
C GLY A 168 7.37 10.80 6.48
N SER A 169 6.71 9.67 6.80
CA SER A 169 5.47 9.69 7.58
C SER A 169 5.66 10.27 9.00
N VAL A 170 6.80 10.01 9.63
CA VAL A 170 7.13 10.51 10.97
C VAL A 170 7.58 11.97 10.92
N THR A 171 8.49 12.31 10.00
CA THR A 171 9.09 13.66 9.92
C THR A 171 8.07 14.70 9.49
N PHE A 172 7.33 14.46 8.41
CA PHE A 172 6.36 15.43 7.89
C PHE A 172 5.06 15.48 8.69
N GLY A 173 4.70 14.40 9.39
CA GLY A 173 3.65 14.44 10.40
C GLY A 173 3.99 15.46 11.50
N TYR A 174 5.20 15.36 12.04
CA TYR A 174 5.70 16.32 13.03
C TYR A 174 5.82 17.76 12.51
N PHE A 175 6.36 17.95 11.29
CA PHE A 175 6.46 19.28 10.71
C PHE A 175 5.09 19.90 10.43
N SER A 176 4.09 19.10 10.07
CA SER A 176 2.74 19.59 9.81
C SER A 176 2.03 20.10 11.06
N ASP A 177 2.36 19.56 12.23
CA ASP A 177 1.80 20.06 13.49
C ASP A 177 2.42 21.41 13.88
N ARG A 178 3.67 21.68 13.49
CA ARG A 178 4.40 22.90 13.86
C ARG A 178 4.29 24.04 12.84
N LEU A 179 4.38 23.72 11.55
CA LEU A 179 4.43 24.73 10.47
C LEU A 179 3.05 24.99 9.84
N GLY A 180 2.05 24.22 10.23
CA GLY A 180 0.75 24.18 9.57
C GLY A 180 0.73 23.15 8.44
N ARG A 181 -0.49 22.72 8.09
CA ARG A 181 -0.72 21.65 7.12
C ARG A 181 -0.48 22.18 5.70
N ARG A 182 -0.90 23.42 5.43
CA ARG A 182 -0.80 24.07 4.12
C ARG A 182 0.65 24.14 3.61
N VAL A 183 1.57 24.65 4.43
CA VAL A 183 2.98 24.82 4.05
C VAL A 183 3.63 23.48 3.78
N VAL A 184 3.33 22.46 4.60
CA VAL A 184 3.88 21.11 4.41
C VAL A 184 3.34 20.44 3.15
N LEU A 185 2.06 20.62 2.80
CA LEU A 185 1.50 20.12 1.54
C LEU A 185 2.21 20.73 0.32
N TRP A 186 2.52 22.02 0.37
CA TRP A 186 3.25 22.71 -0.70
C TRP A 186 4.68 22.21 -0.81
N ALA A 187 5.40 22.18 0.32
CA ALA A 187 6.79 21.74 0.36
C ALA A 187 6.91 20.29 -0.13
N THR A 188 6.09 19.38 0.39
CA THR A 188 6.12 17.96 -0.01
C THR A 188 5.77 17.76 -1.48
N SER A 189 4.78 18.46 -2.03
CA SER A 189 4.38 18.31 -3.44
C SER A 189 5.41 18.89 -4.41
N SER A 190 5.94 20.07 -4.12
CA SER A 190 7.01 20.67 -4.93
C SER A 190 8.27 19.81 -4.89
N SER A 191 8.67 19.34 -3.72
CA SER A 191 9.80 18.42 -3.58
C SER A 191 9.55 17.07 -4.25
N MET A 192 8.31 16.56 -4.27
CA MET A 192 7.96 15.32 -4.97
C MET A 192 8.22 15.44 -6.46
N PHE A 193 7.81 16.55 -7.09
CA PHE A 193 8.13 16.81 -8.48
C PHE A 193 9.64 16.92 -8.71
N LEU A 194 10.34 17.70 -7.88
CA LEU A 194 11.79 17.89 -8.00
C LEU A 194 12.58 16.59 -7.87
N PHE A 195 12.32 15.78 -6.83
CA PHE A 195 13.00 14.50 -6.64
C PHE A 195 12.58 13.46 -7.68
N GLY A 196 11.34 13.52 -8.18
CA GLY A 196 10.86 12.69 -9.27
C GLY A 196 11.63 12.93 -10.57
N ILE A 197 11.87 14.20 -10.92
CA ILE A 197 12.70 14.58 -12.07
C ILE A 197 14.19 14.28 -11.81
N ALA A 198 14.71 14.57 -10.62
CA ALA A 198 16.09 14.28 -10.26
C ALA A 198 16.42 12.78 -10.36
N ALA A 199 15.48 11.91 -9.99
CA ALA A 199 15.64 10.46 -10.16
C ALA A 199 15.76 10.03 -11.63
N ALA A 200 15.11 10.72 -12.56
CA ALA A 200 15.22 10.42 -13.99
C ALA A 200 16.58 10.83 -14.59
N PHE A 201 17.20 11.88 -14.07
CA PHE A 201 18.51 12.38 -14.54
C PHE A 201 19.70 11.85 -13.73
N ALA A 202 19.48 10.88 -12.84
CA ALA A 202 20.55 10.29 -12.05
C ALA A 202 21.58 9.60 -12.95
N VAL A 203 22.86 9.95 -12.77
CA VAL A 203 23.97 9.41 -13.58
C VAL A 203 24.44 8.07 -13.02
N ASP A 204 24.50 7.95 -11.70
CA ASP A 204 24.90 6.75 -10.99
C ASP A 204 23.77 6.21 -10.10
N TYR A 205 23.89 4.92 -9.77
CA TYR A 205 22.92 4.21 -8.96
C TYR A 205 22.72 4.84 -7.56
N TYR A 206 23.75 5.38 -6.92
CA TYR A 206 23.62 5.93 -5.57
C TYR A 206 22.87 7.25 -5.57
N THR A 207 23.13 8.11 -6.55
CA THR A 207 22.35 9.34 -6.76
C THR A 207 20.89 9.02 -7.08
N PHE A 208 20.63 8.02 -7.93
CA PHE A 208 19.27 7.53 -8.20
C PHE A 208 18.58 7.07 -6.92
N MET A 209 19.28 6.28 -6.12
CA MET A 209 18.78 5.71 -4.88
C MET A 209 18.46 6.81 -3.84
N ALA A 210 19.34 7.79 -3.69
CA ALA A 210 19.12 8.94 -2.82
C ALA A 210 17.91 9.77 -3.28
N ALA A 211 17.79 10.06 -4.57
CA ALA A 211 16.65 10.79 -5.12
C ALA A 211 15.33 10.04 -4.91
N ARG A 212 15.31 8.71 -5.14
CA ARG A 212 14.14 7.85 -4.88
C ARG A 212 13.79 7.78 -3.40
N PHE A 213 14.77 7.71 -2.51
CA PHE A 213 14.56 7.74 -1.05
C PHE A 213 13.90 9.05 -0.59
N PHE A 214 14.42 10.20 -1.02
CA PHE A 214 13.83 11.49 -0.67
C PHE A 214 12.47 11.70 -1.34
N LEU A 215 12.28 11.23 -2.57
CA LEU A 215 10.98 11.17 -3.24
C LEU A 215 9.95 10.38 -2.40
N ALA A 216 10.37 9.25 -1.83
CA ALA A 216 9.53 8.42 -0.99
C ALA A 216 9.14 9.13 0.32
N MET A 217 10.10 9.81 0.95
CA MET A 217 9.86 10.60 2.16
C MET A 217 8.80 11.67 1.92
N VAL A 218 8.93 12.46 0.86
CA VAL A 218 7.98 13.54 0.57
C VAL A 218 6.63 13.00 0.09
N ALA A 219 6.61 11.90 -0.66
CA ALA A 219 5.36 11.25 -1.08
C ALA A 219 4.57 10.70 0.11
N SER A 220 5.23 10.08 1.08
CA SER A 220 4.56 9.66 2.31
C SER A 220 4.17 10.83 3.21
N GLY A 221 5.02 11.85 3.29
CA GLY A 221 4.72 13.07 4.05
C GLY A 221 3.44 13.74 3.54
N TYR A 222 3.31 13.87 2.21
CA TYR A 222 2.08 14.34 1.58
C TYR A 222 0.88 13.47 1.95
N LEU A 223 0.98 12.15 1.84
CA LEU A 223 -0.15 11.25 2.10
C LEU A 223 -0.67 11.40 3.54
N VAL A 224 0.22 11.46 4.52
CA VAL A 224 -0.15 11.63 5.94
C VAL A 224 -0.79 13.00 6.18
N VAL A 225 -0.14 14.07 5.72
CA VAL A 225 -0.60 15.44 5.98
C VAL A 225 -1.86 15.77 5.18
N GLY A 226 -1.93 15.30 3.94
CA GLY A 226 -3.07 15.47 3.04
C GLY A 226 -4.30 14.74 3.55
N PHE A 227 -4.14 13.54 4.11
CA PHE A 227 -5.22 12.85 4.79
C PHE A 227 -5.77 13.70 5.95
N VAL A 228 -4.90 14.15 6.86
CA VAL A 228 -5.32 14.97 8.02
C VAL A 228 -5.98 16.26 7.57
N TYR A 229 -5.36 16.98 6.64
CA TYR A 229 -5.87 18.22 6.07
C TYR A 229 -7.31 18.08 5.56
N VAL A 230 -7.57 17.05 4.75
CA VAL A 230 -8.91 16.80 4.21
C VAL A 230 -9.90 16.44 5.31
N MET A 231 -9.50 15.61 6.30
CA MET A 231 -10.38 15.25 7.42
C MET A 231 -10.71 16.43 8.35
N GLU A 232 -9.82 17.42 8.44
CA GLU A 232 -9.99 18.67 9.19
C GLU A 232 -10.86 19.71 8.46
N PHE A 233 -11.27 19.45 7.21
CA PHE A 233 -12.30 20.23 6.52
C PHE A 233 -13.65 19.52 6.42
N ILE A 234 -13.70 18.22 6.72
CA ILE A 234 -14.88 17.38 6.55
C ILE A 234 -15.48 17.00 7.91
N GLY A 235 -16.78 17.27 8.06
CA GLY A 235 -17.52 16.91 9.26
C GLY A 235 -17.73 15.41 9.43
N MET A 236 -17.97 14.95 10.65
CA MET A 236 -18.01 13.51 10.99
C MET A 236 -18.95 12.70 10.12
N LYS A 237 -20.09 13.26 9.68
CA LYS A 237 -21.11 12.55 8.90
C LYS A 237 -20.60 12.03 7.56
N SER A 238 -19.67 12.75 6.92
CA SER A 238 -19.11 12.39 5.61
C SER A 238 -17.65 11.95 5.69
N ARG A 239 -17.03 12.05 6.88
CA ARG A 239 -15.61 11.76 7.10
C ARG A 239 -15.23 10.33 6.71
N THR A 240 -16.03 9.34 7.14
CA THR A 240 -15.76 7.92 6.84
C THR A 240 -15.79 7.63 5.34
N TRP A 241 -16.80 8.13 4.64
CA TRP A 241 -16.90 7.98 3.18
C TRP A 241 -15.72 8.67 2.49
N ALA A 242 -15.43 9.91 2.89
CA ALA A 242 -14.33 10.70 2.32
C ALA A 242 -12.97 10.05 2.56
N SER A 243 -12.71 9.51 3.76
CA SER A 243 -11.46 8.84 4.10
C SER A 243 -11.25 7.58 3.26
N VAL A 244 -12.28 6.78 3.05
CA VAL A 244 -12.16 5.53 2.27
C VAL A 244 -11.92 5.84 0.79
N HIS A 245 -12.68 6.76 0.21
CA HIS A 245 -12.51 7.12 -1.20
C HIS A 245 -11.24 7.90 -1.50
N LEU A 246 -10.64 8.55 -0.49
CA LEU A 246 -9.36 9.25 -0.67
C LEU A 246 -8.25 8.27 -1.08
N HIS A 247 -8.31 7.02 -0.58
CA HIS A 247 -7.40 5.95 -0.98
C HIS A 247 -7.67 5.43 -2.40
N SER A 248 -8.88 5.58 -2.95
CA SER A 248 -9.17 5.17 -4.33
C SER A 248 -8.35 5.97 -5.35
N PHE A 249 -7.93 7.20 -5.02
CA PHE A 249 -7.05 7.99 -5.89
C PHE A 249 -5.61 7.42 -5.92
N PHE A 250 -5.16 6.77 -4.86
CA PHE A 250 -3.90 6.01 -4.90
C PHE A 250 -3.99 4.86 -5.90
N ALA A 251 -5.14 4.17 -5.95
CA ALA A 251 -5.41 3.11 -6.94
C ALA A 251 -5.38 3.65 -8.38
N VAL A 252 -5.94 4.85 -8.63
CA VAL A 252 -5.82 5.53 -9.94
C VAL A 252 -4.34 5.78 -10.29
N GLY A 253 -3.50 6.10 -9.31
CA GLY A 253 -2.05 6.19 -9.52
C GLY A 253 -1.44 4.87 -10.00
N THR A 254 -1.89 3.75 -9.45
CA THR A 254 -1.49 2.40 -9.90
C THR A 254 -1.88 2.14 -11.36
N LEU A 255 -3.07 2.59 -11.77
CA LEU A 255 -3.53 2.47 -13.16
C LEU A 255 -2.63 3.27 -14.11
N LEU A 256 -2.24 4.48 -13.71
CA LEU A 256 -1.35 5.33 -14.52
C LEU A 256 0.06 4.75 -14.61
N VAL A 257 0.56 4.09 -13.57
CA VAL A 257 1.83 3.34 -13.59
C VAL A 257 1.76 2.23 -14.65
N ALA A 258 0.70 1.44 -14.64
CA ALA A 258 0.49 0.38 -15.64
C ALA A 258 0.39 0.92 -17.07
N LEU A 259 -0.42 1.95 -17.27
CA LEU A 259 -0.62 2.57 -18.58
C LEU A 259 0.67 3.22 -19.11
N THR A 260 1.37 3.98 -18.27
CA THR A 260 2.63 4.63 -18.67
C THR A 260 3.71 3.61 -18.95
N GLY A 261 3.78 2.52 -18.17
CA GLY A 261 4.73 1.43 -18.41
C GLY A 261 4.51 0.75 -19.76
N TYR A 262 3.25 0.57 -20.16
CA TYR A 262 2.91 0.02 -21.48
C TYR A 262 3.30 0.97 -22.63
N LEU A 263 3.06 2.27 -22.47
CA LEU A 263 3.34 3.28 -23.49
C LEU A 263 4.84 3.61 -23.60
N VAL A 264 5.57 3.53 -22.48
CA VAL A 264 6.95 4.01 -22.36
C VAL A 264 7.84 2.93 -21.73
N ARG A 265 8.67 2.32 -22.59
CA ARG A 265 9.57 1.20 -22.22
C ARG A 265 10.96 1.63 -21.78
N THR A 266 11.17 2.93 -21.60
CA THR A 266 12.45 3.53 -21.18
C THR A 266 12.26 4.16 -19.81
N TRP A 267 12.94 3.63 -18.79
CA TRP A 267 12.66 3.95 -17.39
C TRP A 267 12.78 5.43 -17.01
N TRP A 268 13.75 6.18 -17.55
CA TRP A 268 13.95 7.59 -17.18
C TRP A 268 12.84 8.48 -17.76
N LEU A 269 12.43 8.24 -19.02
CA LEU A 269 11.29 8.92 -19.64
C LEU A 269 9.98 8.56 -18.92
N TYR A 270 9.82 7.29 -18.58
CA TYR A 270 8.72 6.79 -17.76
C TYR A 270 8.63 7.52 -16.41
N GLN A 271 9.75 7.64 -15.69
CA GLN A 271 9.83 8.35 -14.41
C GLN A 271 9.52 9.86 -14.56
N MET A 272 9.96 10.51 -15.65
CA MET A 272 9.63 11.91 -15.91
C MET A 272 8.12 12.11 -16.13
N ILE A 273 7.50 11.31 -17.00
CA ILE A 273 6.07 11.41 -17.31
C ILE A 273 5.23 11.19 -16.06
N LEU A 274 5.59 10.19 -15.26
CA LEU A 274 4.94 9.91 -13.98
C LEU A 274 5.07 11.09 -13.00
N SER A 275 6.21 11.76 -12.97
CA SER A 275 6.44 12.92 -12.09
C SER A 275 5.61 14.14 -12.51
N THR A 276 5.31 14.30 -13.80
CA THR A 276 4.48 15.40 -14.33
C THR A 276 3.05 15.40 -13.77
N VAL A 277 2.53 14.25 -13.31
CA VAL A 277 1.18 14.16 -12.71
C VAL A 277 1.02 15.06 -11.48
N THR A 278 2.10 15.40 -10.78
CA THR A 278 2.10 16.32 -9.63
C THR A 278 1.93 17.79 -10.03
N VAL A 279 2.22 18.17 -11.27
CA VAL A 279 2.27 19.58 -11.71
C VAL A 279 0.94 20.33 -11.53
N PRO A 280 -0.24 19.78 -11.91
CA PRO A 280 -1.51 20.47 -11.70
C PRO A 280 -1.76 20.81 -10.23
N PHE A 281 -1.37 19.94 -9.29
CA PHE A 281 -1.50 20.24 -7.87
C PHE A 281 -0.56 21.37 -7.44
N ILE A 282 0.70 21.39 -7.90
CA ILE A 282 1.64 22.49 -7.59
C ILE A 282 1.08 23.84 -8.05
N LEU A 283 0.40 23.88 -9.20
CA LEU A 283 -0.24 25.10 -9.70
C LEU A 283 -1.47 25.51 -8.89
N CYS A 284 -2.25 24.54 -8.38
CA CYS A 284 -3.48 24.81 -7.63
C CYS A 284 -3.27 24.96 -6.11
N CYS A 285 -2.18 24.43 -5.54
CA CYS A 285 -2.04 24.29 -4.09
C CYS A 285 -1.98 25.64 -3.37
N TRP A 286 -1.57 26.72 -4.05
CA TRP A 286 -1.48 28.08 -3.51
C TRP A 286 -2.83 28.62 -3.02
N VAL A 287 -3.92 28.12 -3.62
CA VAL A 287 -5.32 28.48 -3.30
C VAL A 287 -5.80 27.81 -2.01
N LEU A 288 -5.16 26.72 -1.56
CA LEU A 288 -5.57 25.97 -0.38
C LEU A 288 -5.36 26.80 0.89
N PRO A 289 -6.38 27.02 1.74
CA PRO A 289 -6.21 27.70 3.02
C PRO A 289 -5.64 26.77 4.09
N GLU A 290 -5.21 27.33 5.23
CA GLU A 290 -4.86 26.52 6.39
C GLU A 290 -6.12 25.97 7.08
N THR A 291 -5.98 24.89 7.82
CA THR A 291 -7.10 24.27 8.54
C THR A 291 -7.59 25.18 9.69
N PRO A 292 -8.91 25.34 9.89
CA PRO A 292 -9.42 26.17 10.98
C PRO A 292 -9.02 25.61 12.35
N PHE A 293 -8.86 24.29 12.48
CA PHE A 293 -8.45 23.66 13.73
C PHE A 293 -7.01 23.97 14.11
N TRP A 294 -6.07 23.92 13.16
CA TRP A 294 -4.69 24.29 13.44
C TRP A 294 -4.58 25.77 13.84
N LEU A 295 -5.30 26.66 13.14
CA LEU A 295 -5.31 28.09 13.48
C LEU A 295 -5.86 28.34 14.88
N LEU A 296 -6.91 27.61 15.29
CA LEU A 296 -7.45 27.70 16.64
C LEU A 296 -6.49 27.17 17.69
N SER A 297 -5.74 26.08 17.42
CA SER A 297 -4.73 25.59 18.35
C SER A 297 -3.54 26.55 18.52
N GLU A 298 -3.23 27.34 17.49
CA GLU A 298 -2.18 28.38 17.52
C GLU A 298 -2.71 29.75 18.01
N GLY A 299 -3.98 29.86 18.42
CA GLY A 299 -4.57 31.12 18.88
C GLY A 299 -4.84 32.16 17.78
N ARG A 300 -4.77 31.77 16.50
CA ARG A 300 -5.05 32.64 15.33
C ARG A 300 -6.54 32.69 15.01
N TYR A 301 -7.33 33.19 15.96
CA TYR A 301 -8.81 33.19 15.89
C TYR A 301 -9.38 33.95 14.69
N GLU A 302 -8.83 35.13 14.36
CA GLU A 302 -9.33 35.95 13.25
C GLU A 302 -9.20 35.24 11.90
N GLU A 303 -8.10 34.49 11.70
CA GLU A 303 -7.89 33.74 10.47
C GLU A 303 -8.77 32.50 10.42
N ALA A 304 -8.97 31.82 11.54
CA ALA A 304 -9.92 30.72 11.63
C ALA A 304 -11.35 31.20 11.29
N GLN A 305 -11.76 32.36 11.81
CA GLN A 305 -13.07 32.96 11.50
C GLN A 305 -13.19 33.31 10.01
N LYS A 306 -12.18 33.95 9.41
CA LYS A 306 -12.17 34.27 7.96
C LYS A 306 -12.39 33.03 7.10
N ILE A 307 -11.77 31.90 7.46
CA ILE A 307 -11.93 30.64 6.72
C ILE A 307 -13.33 30.07 6.91
N VAL A 308 -13.86 30.07 8.14
CA VAL A 308 -15.25 29.66 8.41
C VAL A 308 -16.26 30.50 7.62
N ASP A 309 -16.03 31.81 7.51
CA ASP A 309 -16.87 32.71 6.72
C ASP A 309 -16.79 32.42 5.21
N ILE A 310 -15.60 32.11 4.69
CA ILE A 310 -15.42 31.67 3.30
C ILE A 310 -16.18 30.37 3.05
N MET A 311 -16.07 29.40 3.97
CA MET A 311 -16.79 28.13 3.89
C MET A 311 -18.32 28.36 3.90
N ALA A 312 -18.81 29.21 4.81
CA ALA A 312 -20.23 29.57 4.89
C ALA A 312 -20.73 30.22 3.59
N LYS A 313 -19.96 31.17 3.03
CA LYS A 313 -20.29 31.84 1.77
C LYS A 313 -20.35 30.88 0.58
N TRP A 314 -19.39 29.98 0.44
CA TRP A 314 -19.38 28.98 -0.64
C TRP A 314 -20.52 27.96 -0.51
N ASN A 315 -20.87 27.60 0.73
CA ASN A 315 -21.92 26.64 1.02
C ASN A 315 -23.32 27.26 1.12
N ARG A 316 -23.43 28.60 0.97
CA ARG A 316 -24.69 29.35 1.14
C ARG A 316 -25.33 29.12 2.51
N ALA A 317 -24.49 29.01 3.55
CA ALA A 317 -24.91 28.85 4.93
C ALA A 317 -24.76 30.18 5.71
N SER A 318 -25.46 30.29 6.84
CA SER A 318 -25.27 31.41 7.77
C SER A 318 -23.86 31.36 8.37
N SER A 319 -23.15 32.50 8.38
CA SER A 319 -21.90 32.63 9.12
C SER A 319 -22.17 32.39 10.62
N CYS A 320 -21.24 31.69 11.27
CA CYS A 320 -21.27 31.41 12.69
C CYS A 320 -20.07 32.10 13.34
N LYS A 321 -20.29 32.84 14.43
CA LYS A 321 -19.20 33.41 15.22
C LYS A 321 -18.56 32.31 16.05
N LEU A 322 -17.28 32.08 15.78
CA LEU A 322 -16.49 31.02 16.41
C LEU A 322 -16.32 31.25 17.91
N SER A 323 -16.28 32.51 18.35
CA SER A 323 -16.24 32.89 19.78
C SER A 323 -17.47 32.44 20.55
N GLU A 324 -18.66 32.61 19.97
CA GLU A 324 -19.94 32.20 20.55
C GLU A 324 -20.09 30.67 20.51
N LEU A 325 -19.71 30.03 19.40
CA LEU A 325 -19.84 28.59 19.20
C LEU A 325 -18.91 27.77 20.11
N LEU A 326 -17.68 28.24 20.31
CA LEU A 326 -16.68 27.53 21.11
C LEU A 326 -16.67 27.96 22.58
N SER A 327 -17.57 28.87 23.00
CA SER A 327 -17.57 29.46 24.34
C SER A 327 -16.15 29.91 24.76
N LEU A 328 -15.45 30.60 23.85
CA LEU A 328 -14.08 31.04 24.08
C LEU A 328 -14.11 32.28 24.99
N ASP A 329 -13.56 32.18 26.20
CA ASP A 329 -13.21 33.35 27.01
C ASP A 329 -12.08 34.11 26.32
N LEU A 330 -12.42 34.98 25.37
CA LEU A 330 -11.46 35.84 24.66
C LEU A 330 -10.80 36.88 25.58
N GLN A 331 -11.27 37.05 26.82
CA GLN A 331 -10.78 38.04 27.79
C GLN A 331 -10.05 37.45 29.00
N GLY A 332 -9.92 36.12 29.10
CA GLY A 332 -9.06 35.52 30.14
C GLY A 332 -7.59 35.62 29.74
N PRO A 333 -6.65 35.95 30.66
CA PRO A 333 -5.23 35.75 30.37
C PRO A 333 -5.06 34.30 29.93
N VAL A 334 -4.37 34.08 28.79
CA VAL A 334 -4.01 32.75 28.29
C VAL A 334 -3.52 31.97 29.49
N SER A 335 -4.35 31.06 29.99
CA SER A 335 -3.97 30.26 31.13
C SER A 335 -2.80 29.43 30.63
N ASN A 336 -1.59 29.80 31.05
CA ASN A 336 -0.37 29.00 30.89
C ASN A 336 -0.44 27.69 31.69
N SER A 337 -1.62 27.23 32.08
CA SER A 337 -1.85 25.80 32.12
C SER A 337 -2.09 25.35 30.67
N PRO A 338 -1.06 24.85 29.94
CA PRO A 338 -1.38 23.82 28.99
C PRO A 338 -2.20 22.84 29.81
N THR A 339 -3.46 22.62 29.44
CA THR A 339 -4.07 21.34 29.78
C THR A 339 -3.05 20.38 29.24
N GLU A 340 -2.21 19.82 30.12
CA GLU A 340 -1.21 18.84 29.73
C GLU A 340 -2.08 17.77 29.07
N VAL A 341 -2.12 17.81 27.74
CA VAL A 341 -2.62 16.71 26.96
C VAL A 341 -1.67 15.63 27.39
N GLN A 342 -2.11 14.80 28.36
CA GLN A 342 -1.30 13.76 28.93
C GLN A 342 -0.69 13.05 27.74
N LYS A 343 0.63 13.23 27.55
CA LYS A 343 1.35 12.57 26.48
C LYS A 343 1.37 11.11 26.89
N HIS A 344 0.32 10.39 26.49
CA HIS A 344 0.20 8.98 26.76
C HIS A 344 1.31 8.29 25.97
N ASN A 345 2.30 7.76 26.70
CA ASN A 345 3.37 6.98 26.12
C ASN A 345 2.81 5.70 25.49
N LEU A 346 3.53 5.14 24.51
CA LEU A 346 3.18 3.90 23.83
C LEU A 346 2.90 2.73 24.78
N SER A 347 3.52 2.75 25.98
CA SER A 347 3.29 1.79 27.06
C SER A 347 1.82 1.68 27.50
N TYR A 348 1.00 2.72 27.29
CA TYR A 348 -0.42 2.69 27.64
C TYR A 348 -1.24 1.71 26.80
N LEU A 349 -0.78 1.37 25.58
CA LEU A 349 -1.37 0.32 24.75
C LEU A 349 -1.12 -1.10 25.29
N PHE A 350 -0.22 -1.22 26.28
CA PHE A 350 0.19 -2.48 26.90
C PHE A 350 -0.17 -2.56 28.39
N TYR A 351 -1.01 -1.65 28.86
CA TYR A 351 -1.34 -1.52 30.28
C TYR A 351 -2.04 -2.77 30.85
N ASN A 352 -2.90 -3.43 30.08
CA ASN A 352 -3.64 -4.62 30.49
C ASN A 352 -3.48 -5.73 29.44
N TRP A 353 -3.39 -6.99 29.88
CA TRP A 353 -3.25 -8.18 29.02
C TRP A 353 -4.34 -8.29 27.93
N SER A 354 -5.59 -7.94 28.24
CA SER A 354 -6.68 -7.92 27.25
C SER A 354 -6.40 -6.88 26.15
N ILE A 355 -5.99 -5.67 26.55
CA ILE A 355 -5.64 -4.58 25.63
C ILE A 355 -4.39 -4.94 24.83
N THR A 356 -3.39 -5.57 25.46
CA THR A 356 -2.16 -6.04 24.80
C THR A 356 -2.48 -7.04 23.70
N LYS A 357 -3.29 -8.07 23.97
CA LYS A 357 -3.72 -9.04 22.95
C LYS A 357 -4.45 -8.36 21.79
N ARG A 358 -5.29 -7.38 22.11
CA ARG A 358 -6.02 -6.58 21.12
C ARG A 358 -5.08 -5.76 20.24
N THR A 359 -4.12 -5.07 20.85
CA THR A 359 -3.09 -4.28 20.15
C THR A 359 -2.21 -5.15 19.27
N LEU A 360 -1.73 -6.29 19.76
CA LEU A 360 -0.94 -7.23 18.96
C LEU A 360 -1.73 -7.80 17.77
N THR A 361 -3.02 -8.12 17.98
CA THR A 361 -3.89 -8.58 16.90
C THR A 361 -4.10 -7.50 15.84
N VAL A 362 -4.39 -6.27 16.26
CA VAL A 362 -4.55 -5.13 15.34
C VAL A 362 -3.24 -4.89 14.58
N TRP A 363 -2.09 -4.87 15.24
CA TRP A 363 -0.78 -4.75 14.61
C TRP A 363 -0.51 -5.83 13.57
N LEU A 364 -0.88 -7.09 13.85
CA LEU A 364 -0.75 -8.18 12.88
C LEU A 364 -1.65 -7.96 11.66
N ILE A 365 -2.88 -7.47 11.84
CA ILE A 365 -3.80 -7.16 10.72
C ILE A 365 -3.23 -6.01 9.88
N TRP A 366 -2.73 -4.94 10.50
CA TRP A 366 -2.02 -3.85 9.82
C TRP A 366 -0.83 -4.36 9.01
N PHE A 367 -0.01 -5.22 9.61
CA PHE A 367 1.13 -5.87 8.97
C PHE A 367 0.68 -6.66 7.74
N THR A 368 -0.32 -7.53 7.93
CA THR A 368 -0.83 -8.44 6.90
C THR A 368 -1.44 -7.70 5.73
N GLY A 369 -2.26 -6.67 6.01
CA GLY A 369 -2.91 -5.85 4.99
C GLY A 369 -1.88 -5.15 4.11
N SER A 370 -0.86 -4.55 4.71
CA SER A 370 0.22 -3.87 3.98
C SER A 370 1.11 -4.85 3.21
N LEU A 371 1.55 -5.93 3.86
CA LEU A 371 2.36 -6.97 3.23
C LEU A 371 1.64 -7.52 1.99
N GLY A 372 0.37 -7.92 2.13
CA GLY A 372 -0.42 -8.44 1.02
C GLY A 372 -0.66 -7.38 -0.05
N PHE A 373 -1.01 -6.15 0.33
CA PHE A 373 -1.22 -5.06 -0.61
C PHE A 373 -0.02 -4.87 -1.56
N TYR A 374 1.19 -4.75 -1.00
CA TYR A 374 2.40 -4.55 -1.81
C TYR A 374 2.88 -5.84 -2.47
N SER A 375 2.78 -6.99 -1.79
CA SER A 375 3.20 -8.28 -2.36
C SER A 375 2.40 -8.61 -3.62
N PHE A 376 1.07 -8.47 -3.62
CA PHE A 376 0.25 -8.67 -4.82
C PHE A 376 0.60 -7.68 -5.93
N SER A 377 0.78 -6.39 -5.61
CA SER A 377 1.10 -5.36 -6.61
C SER A 377 2.50 -5.54 -7.21
N LEU A 378 3.50 -5.86 -6.39
CA LEU A 378 4.88 -6.07 -6.83
C LEU A 378 5.05 -7.41 -7.58
N ASN A 379 4.32 -8.45 -7.17
CA ASN A 379 4.36 -9.75 -7.85
C ASN A 379 3.48 -9.81 -9.12
N SER A 380 2.87 -8.70 -9.52
CA SER A 380 2.03 -8.61 -10.73
C SER A 380 2.75 -9.00 -12.02
N VAL A 381 4.06 -8.74 -12.07
CA VAL A 381 4.97 -9.11 -13.17
C VAL A 381 5.16 -10.63 -13.29
N ASN A 382 4.96 -11.38 -12.20
CA ASN A 382 5.21 -12.82 -12.13
C ASN A 382 3.93 -13.68 -12.22
N LEU A 383 2.75 -13.09 -12.44
CA LEU A 383 1.48 -13.84 -12.56
C LEU A 383 1.32 -14.55 -13.91
N GLY A 384 2.22 -14.29 -14.88
CA GLY A 384 2.12 -14.75 -16.26
C GLY A 384 1.18 -13.87 -17.10
N GLY A 385 1.26 -14.01 -18.43
CA GLY A 385 0.53 -13.16 -19.36
C GLY A 385 1.15 -11.77 -19.48
N ASN A 386 0.31 -10.74 -19.62
CA ASN A 386 0.76 -9.35 -19.79
C ASN A 386 0.91 -8.66 -18.43
N GLU A 387 2.15 -8.38 -18.04
CA GLU A 387 2.51 -7.70 -16.80
C GLU A 387 1.86 -6.32 -16.60
N TYR A 388 1.72 -5.54 -17.68
CA TYR A 388 1.09 -4.21 -17.63
C TYR A 388 -0.40 -4.36 -17.36
N LEU A 389 -1.05 -5.32 -18.02
CA LEU A 389 -2.46 -5.62 -17.80
C LEU A 389 -2.69 -6.14 -16.38
N ASN A 390 -1.80 -6.99 -15.87
CA ASN A 390 -1.92 -7.53 -14.51
C ASN A 390 -1.88 -6.41 -13.46
N LEU A 391 -0.92 -5.48 -13.56
CA LEU A 391 -0.85 -4.34 -12.65
C LEU A 391 -2.05 -3.41 -12.80
N PHE A 392 -2.51 -3.19 -14.05
CA PHE A 392 -3.70 -2.39 -14.33
C PHE A 392 -4.94 -3.00 -13.65
N LEU A 393 -5.16 -4.31 -13.81
CA LEU A 393 -6.29 -5.01 -13.19
C LEU A 393 -6.22 -4.95 -11.66
N LEU A 394 -5.03 -5.11 -11.07
CA LEU A 394 -4.85 -4.97 -9.61
C LEU A 394 -5.25 -3.57 -9.12
N GLY A 395 -4.92 -2.52 -9.87
CA GLY A 395 -5.35 -1.15 -9.56
C GLY A 395 -6.86 -0.96 -9.74
N VAL A 396 -7.46 -1.55 -10.78
CA VAL A 396 -8.91 -1.42 -11.05
C VAL A 396 -9.71 -2.05 -9.93
N VAL A 397 -9.29 -3.21 -9.44
CA VAL A 397 -9.97 -4.00 -8.41
C VAL A 397 -10.02 -3.29 -7.05
N GLU A 398 -9.07 -2.40 -6.74
CA GLU A 398 -9.05 -1.64 -5.48
C GLU A 398 -10.21 -0.64 -5.37
N ILE A 399 -10.58 0.03 -6.46
CA ILE A 399 -11.64 1.05 -6.49
C ILE A 399 -13.02 0.48 -6.05
N PRO A 400 -13.53 -0.63 -6.63
CA PRO A 400 -14.77 -1.24 -6.17
C PRO A 400 -14.60 -1.92 -4.81
N ALA A 401 -13.40 -2.39 -4.43
CA ALA A 401 -13.17 -2.96 -3.10
C ALA A 401 -13.46 -1.94 -1.99
N TYR A 402 -13.00 -0.69 -2.14
CA TYR A 402 -13.30 0.37 -1.18
C TYR A 402 -14.79 0.70 -1.10
N THR A 403 -15.46 0.78 -2.23
CA THR A 403 -16.91 1.02 -2.29
C THR A 403 -17.70 -0.11 -1.64
N PHE A 404 -17.31 -1.36 -1.92
CA PHE A 404 -17.89 -2.56 -1.33
C PHE A 404 -17.71 -2.58 0.18
N VAL A 405 -16.52 -2.26 0.70
CA VAL A 405 -16.25 -2.22 2.14
C VAL A 405 -17.13 -1.20 2.86
N CYS A 406 -17.27 0.01 2.30
CA CYS A 406 -18.16 1.02 2.89
C CYS A 406 -19.59 0.47 3.06
N ILE A 407 -20.14 -0.20 2.06
CA ILE A 407 -21.49 -0.76 2.11
C ILE A 407 -21.56 -1.98 3.04
N ALA A 408 -20.56 -2.86 2.98
CA ALA A 408 -20.54 -4.12 3.72
C ALA A 408 -20.37 -3.88 5.22
N MET A 409 -19.48 -2.98 5.63
CA MET A 409 -19.20 -2.71 7.04
C MET A 409 -20.40 -2.11 7.76
N ASP A 410 -21.23 -1.33 7.06
CA ASP A 410 -22.44 -0.71 7.61
C ASP A 410 -23.60 -1.71 7.75
N LYS A 411 -23.65 -2.76 6.93
CA LYS A 411 -24.70 -3.79 6.99
C LYS A 411 -24.36 -4.97 7.89
N VAL A 412 -23.14 -5.48 7.81
CA VAL A 412 -22.72 -6.76 8.42
C VAL A 412 -21.87 -6.56 9.68
N GLY A 413 -21.27 -5.38 9.83
CA GLY A 413 -20.35 -5.06 10.92
C GLY A 413 -18.89 -5.13 10.50
N ARG A 414 -18.02 -4.47 11.28
CA ARG A 414 -16.61 -4.27 10.94
C ARG A 414 -15.81 -5.55 11.14
N ARG A 415 -16.03 -6.26 12.25
CA ARG A 415 -15.28 -7.48 12.58
C ARG A 415 -15.51 -8.58 11.55
N THR A 416 -16.77 -8.81 11.20
CA THR A 416 -17.19 -9.88 10.31
C THR A 416 -16.65 -9.67 8.90
N VAL A 417 -16.77 -8.44 8.37
CA VAL A 417 -16.24 -8.09 7.05
C VAL A 417 -14.71 -8.21 7.02
N LEU A 418 -14.03 -7.76 8.07
CA LEU A 418 -12.57 -7.87 8.18
C LEU A 418 -12.10 -9.33 8.20
N ALA A 419 -12.72 -10.18 9.03
CA ALA A 419 -12.36 -11.59 9.14
C ALA A 419 -12.59 -12.34 7.82
N TYR A 420 -13.77 -12.19 7.19
CA TYR A 420 -14.05 -12.84 5.90
C TYR A 420 -13.16 -12.34 4.76
N SER A 421 -12.81 -11.04 4.76
CA SER A 421 -11.87 -10.49 3.77
C SER A 421 -10.49 -11.12 3.93
N LEU A 422 -10.00 -11.29 5.16
CA LEU A 422 -8.73 -11.96 5.44
C LEU A 422 -8.74 -13.44 5.07
N PHE A 423 -9.83 -14.17 5.41
CA PHE A 423 -9.97 -15.58 5.01
C PHE A 423 -10.08 -15.76 3.51
N CYS A 424 -10.82 -14.87 2.82
CA CYS A 424 -10.92 -14.89 1.36
C CYS A 424 -9.55 -14.64 0.71
N SER A 425 -8.77 -13.70 1.24
CA SER A 425 -7.39 -13.47 0.78
C SER A 425 -6.49 -14.70 1.03
N ALA A 426 -6.60 -15.35 2.19
CA ALA A 426 -5.83 -16.55 2.51
C ALA A 426 -6.18 -17.73 1.58
N LEU A 427 -7.47 -17.93 1.33
CA LEU A 427 -7.97 -18.94 0.39
C LEU A 427 -7.48 -18.65 -1.04
N ALA A 428 -7.59 -17.41 -1.51
CA ALA A 428 -7.10 -17.02 -2.82
C ALA A 428 -5.59 -17.27 -2.96
N CYS A 429 -4.78 -16.93 -1.94
CA CYS A 429 -3.36 -17.28 -1.92
C CYS A 429 -3.14 -18.79 -2.05
N GLY A 430 -3.87 -19.61 -1.27
CA GLY A 430 -3.76 -21.07 -1.34
C GLY A 430 -4.15 -21.65 -2.70
N VAL A 431 -5.22 -21.12 -3.32
CA VAL A 431 -5.66 -21.55 -4.66
C VAL A 431 -4.62 -21.17 -5.72
N VAL A 432 -4.03 -19.97 -5.67
CA VAL A 432 -2.95 -19.56 -6.59
C VAL A 432 -1.78 -20.53 -6.57
N MET A 433 -1.43 -21.10 -5.41
CA MET A 433 -0.33 -22.06 -5.27
C MET A 433 -0.56 -23.40 -5.97
N VAL A 434 -1.83 -23.79 -6.19
CA VAL A 434 -2.20 -25.06 -6.81
C VAL A 434 -2.39 -24.92 -8.32
N ILE A 435 -2.60 -23.70 -8.82
CA ILE A 435 -2.84 -23.44 -10.25
C ILE A 435 -1.54 -23.65 -11.05
N PRO A 436 -1.52 -24.55 -12.06
CA PRO A 436 -0.37 -24.71 -12.94
C PRO A 436 -0.12 -23.44 -13.76
N GLN A 437 1.17 -23.11 -13.98
CA GLN A 437 1.60 -21.91 -14.73
C GLN A 437 1.04 -21.81 -16.16
N LYS A 438 0.66 -22.95 -16.76
CA LYS A 438 0.00 -22.99 -18.08
C LYS A 438 -1.35 -22.27 -18.08
N HIS A 439 -2.07 -22.26 -16.95
CA HIS A 439 -3.38 -21.63 -16.80
C HIS A 439 -3.28 -20.24 -16.15
N TYR A 440 -2.42 -19.37 -16.71
CA TYR A 440 -2.15 -18.05 -16.14
C TYR A 440 -3.40 -17.18 -15.94
N ILE A 441 -4.42 -17.28 -16.82
CA ILE A 441 -5.68 -16.53 -16.67
C ILE A 441 -6.38 -16.85 -15.34
N LEU A 442 -6.42 -18.13 -14.95
CA LEU A 442 -7.02 -18.54 -13.69
C LEU A 442 -6.20 -18.02 -12.49
N GLY A 443 -4.86 -18.00 -12.63
CA GLY A 443 -3.95 -17.41 -11.67
C GLY A 443 -4.20 -15.91 -11.47
N VAL A 444 -4.32 -15.16 -12.56
CA VAL A 444 -4.63 -13.72 -12.56
C VAL A 444 -6.00 -13.46 -11.92
N VAL A 445 -7.05 -14.17 -12.31
CA VAL A 445 -8.39 -14.01 -11.72
C VAL A 445 -8.38 -14.28 -10.22
N THR A 446 -7.71 -15.34 -9.78
CA THR A 446 -7.60 -15.68 -8.35
C THR A 446 -6.78 -14.62 -7.60
N ALA A 447 -5.70 -14.10 -8.20
CA ALA A 447 -4.93 -13.00 -7.64
C ALA A 447 -5.76 -11.70 -7.52
N MET A 448 -6.67 -11.43 -8.47
CA MET A 448 -7.60 -10.30 -8.37
C MET A 448 -8.56 -10.47 -7.19
N VAL A 449 -9.10 -11.68 -6.98
CA VAL A 449 -9.95 -11.98 -5.81
C VAL A 449 -9.17 -11.77 -4.51
N GLY A 450 -7.93 -12.25 -4.44
CA GLY A 450 -7.04 -12.04 -3.29
C GLY A 450 -6.74 -10.56 -3.04
N LYS A 451 -6.43 -9.80 -4.10
CA LYS A 451 -6.15 -8.36 -4.03
C LYS A 451 -7.38 -7.56 -3.58
N PHE A 452 -8.57 -7.89 -4.10
CA PHE A 452 -9.82 -7.29 -3.66
C PHE A 452 -10.02 -7.47 -2.16
N ALA A 453 -9.87 -8.71 -1.69
CA ALA A 453 -10.10 -9.08 -0.30
C ALA A 453 -9.07 -8.44 0.65
N ILE A 454 -7.78 -8.44 0.29
CA ILE A 454 -6.76 -7.78 1.11
C ILE A 454 -6.90 -6.25 1.10
N GLY A 455 -7.24 -5.65 -0.06
CA GLY A 455 -7.50 -4.22 -0.19
C GLY A 455 -8.69 -3.79 0.67
N ALA A 456 -9.73 -4.63 0.71
CA ALA A 456 -10.88 -4.43 1.59
C ALA A 456 -10.48 -4.46 3.08
N ALA A 457 -9.73 -5.47 3.51
CA ALA A 457 -9.22 -5.56 4.88
C ALA A 457 -8.32 -4.37 5.24
N PHE A 458 -7.44 -3.94 4.33
CA PHE A 458 -6.51 -2.85 4.54
C PHE A 458 -7.19 -1.47 4.58
N GLY A 459 -8.25 -1.25 3.81
CA GLY A 459 -9.07 -0.04 3.95
C GLY A 459 -9.85 0.01 5.26
N LEU A 460 -10.39 -1.14 5.69
CA LEU A 460 -11.24 -1.24 6.88
C LEU A 460 -10.47 -1.08 8.20
N ILE A 461 -9.21 -1.56 8.27
CA ILE A 461 -8.44 -1.57 9.53
C ILE A 461 -8.16 -0.15 10.08
N TYR A 462 -8.05 0.87 9.23
CA TYR A 462 -7.92 2.27 9.65
C TYR A 462 -9.10 2.70 10.52
N LEU A 463 -10.31 2.50 10.01
CA LEU A 463 -11.55 2.83 10.70
C LEU A 463 -11.74 1.95 11.94
N TYR A 464 -11.53 0.65 11.79
CA TYR A 464 -11.78 -0.30 12.88
C TYR A 464 -10.81 -0.08 14.06
N THR A 465 -9.55 0.27 13.78
CA THR A 465 -8.59 0.68 14.84
C THR A 465 -9.06 1.94 15.54
N ALA A 466 -9.60 2.92 14.80
CA ALA A 466 -10.14 4.12 15.40
C ALA A 466 -11.35 3.84 16.30
N GLU A 467 -12.25 2.94 15.91
CA GLU A 467 -13.46 2.59 16.68
C GLU A 467 -13.13 1.72 17.91
N LEU A 468 -12.11 0.86 17.83
CA LEU A 468 -11.75 -0.08 18.89
C LEU A 468 -11.10 0.59 20.11
N TYR A 469 -10.42 1.72 19.90
CA TYR A 469 -9.67 2.42 20.94
C TYR A 469 -10.38 3.70 21.41
N PRO A 470 -10.32 4.01 22.72
CA PRO A 470 -10.93 5.23 23.24
C PRO A 470 -10.21 6.47 22.73
N THR A 471 -10.90 7.63 22.75
CA THR A 471 -10.39 8.89 22.19
C THR A 471 -8.99 9.26 22.66
N ILE A 472 -8.69 9.00 23.94
CA ILE A 472 -7.42 9.35 24.58
C ILE A 472 -6.19 8.65 24.00
N VAL A 473 -6.35 7.43 23.44
CA VAL A 473 -5.24 6.65 22.86
C VAL A 473 -5.46 6.29 21.39
N ARG A 474 -6.53 6.80 20.78
CA ARG A 474 -6.93 6.46 19.41
C ARG A 474 -5.83 6.80 18.39
N SER A 475 -5.32 8.02 18.45
CA SER A 475 -4.25 8.47 17.55
C SER A 475 -2.98 7.64 17.71
N LEU A 476 -2.65 7.26 18.95
CA LEU A 476 -1.52 6.39 19.28
C LEU A 476 -1.71 4.95 18.74
N ALA A 477 -2.93 4.40 18.84
CA ALA A 477 -3.25 3.08 18.32
C ALA A 477 -3.18 3.04 16.79
N VAL A 478 -3.79 4.01 16.10
CA VAL A 478 -3.72 4.14 14.63
C VAL A 478 -2.28 4.41 14.18
N GLY A 479 -1.54 5.28 14.89
CA GLY A 479 -0.15 5.61 14.60
C GLY A 479 0.78 4.40 14.74
N SER A 480 0.68 3.64 15.83
CA SER A 480 1.48 2.43 16.03
C SER A 480 1.16 1.32 15.03
N GLY A 481 -0.12 1.11 14.71
CA GLY A 481 -0.54 0.20 13.64
C GLY A 481 0.04 0.59 12.27
N SER A 482 0.00 1.89 11.94
CA SER A 482 0.61 2.44 10.73
C SER A 482 2.12 2.19 10.68
N MET A 483 2.85 2.34 11.80
CA MET A 483 4.29 2.04 11.86
C MET A 483 4.59 0.57 11.56
N VAL A 484 3.82 -0.37 12.14
CA VAL A 484 3.97 -1.81 11.86
C VAL A 484 3.63 -2.13 10.40
N CYS A 485 2.60 -1.48 9.84
CA CYS A 485 2.27 -1.53 8.42
C CYS A 485 3.45 -1.08 7.53
N ARG A 486 4.24 -0.07 7.95
CA ARG A 486 5.44 0.34 7.19
C ARG A 486 6.55 -0.71 7.23
N LEU A 487 6.75 -1.40 8.36
CA LEU A 487 7.69 -2.53 8.42
C LEU A 487 7.28 -3.63 7.43
N ALA A 488 5.99 -3.95 7.35
CA ALA A 488 5.47 -4.89 6.37
C ALA A 488 5.75 -4.47 4.91
N SER A 489 5.59 -3.18 4.59
CA SER A 489 5.88 -2.67 3.25
C SER A 489 7.37 -2.75 2.89
N ILE A 490 8.28 -2.63 3.88
CA ILE A 490 9.72 -2.82 3.67
C ILE A 490 10.06 -4.30 3.42
N LEU A 491 9.35 -5.22 4.07
CA LEU A 491 9.54 -6.67 3.92
C LEU A 491 8.87 -7.25 2.67
N ALA A 492 7.83 -6.60 2.13
CA ALA A 492 7.08 -7.09 0.97
C ALA A 492 7.97 -7.31 -0.28
N PRO A 493 8.84 -6.37 -0.71
CA PRO A 493 9.74 -6.60 -1.85
C PRO A 493 10.64 -7.83 -1.66
N PHE A 494 11.22 -8.01 -0.47
CA PHE A 494 12.05 -9.19 -0.19
C PHE A 494 11.25 -10.50 -0.31
N SER A 495 9.98 -10.49 0.10
CA SER A 495 9.10 -11.66 -0.10
C SER A 495 8.91 -11.99 -1.58
N VAL A 496 8.82 -10.96 -2.44
CA VAL A 496 8.71 -11.08 -3.90
C VAL A 496 10.02 -11.53 -4.52
N ASP A 497 11.17 -11.04 -4.06
CA ASP A 497 12.47 -11.47 -4.59
C ASP A 497 12.76 -12.95 -4.31
N LEU A 498 12.29 -13.46 -3.17
CA LEU A 498 12.34 -14.90 -2.84
C LEU A 498 11.51 -15.77 -3.79
N SER A 499 10.63 -15.18 -4.62
CA SER A 499 9.94 -15.90 -5.70
C SER A 499 10.90 -16.53 -6.71
N SER A 500 12.13 -16.02 -6.81
CA SER A 500 13.18 -16.61 -7.65
C SER A 500 13.64 -18.00 -7.18
N ILE A 501 13.46 -18.33 -5.90
CA ILE A 501 13.71 -19.68 -5.35
C ILE A 501 12.47 -20.54 -5.55
N TRP A 502 11.31 -20.02 -5.15
CA TRP A 502 10.02 -20.68 -5.34
C TRP A 502 8.93 -19.65 -5.60
N ILE A 503 8.32 -19.72 -6.78
CA ILE A 503 7.42 -18.70 -7.34
C ILE A 503 6.24 -18.31 -6.42
N PHE A 504 5.88 -19.19 -5.48
CA PHE A 504 4.74 -19.04 -4.58
C PHE A 504 5.08 -18.59 -3.14
N ILE A 505 6.35 -18.28 -2.84
CA ILE A 505 6.76 -17.77 -1.51
C ILE A 505 5.97 -16.52 -1.07
N PRO A 506 5.74 -15.50 -1.92
CA PRO A 506 5.00 -14.32 -1.50
C PRO A 506 3.57 -14.66 -1.04
N GLN A 507 2.89 -15.52 -1.80
CA GLN A 507 1.53 -15.97 -1.52
C GLN A 507 1.46 -16.83 -0.26
N LEU A 508 2.45 -17.69 -0.03
CA LEU A 508 2.56 -18.46 1.21
C LEU A 508 2.67 -17.53 2.43
N PHE A 509 3.55 -16.52 2.36
CA PHE A 509 3.77 -15.60 3.48
C PHE A 509 2.54 -14.72 3.74
N VAL A 510 1.94 -14.16 2.70
CA VAL A 510 0.69 -13.38 2.82
C VAL A 510 -0.48 -14.25 3.28
N GLY A 511 -0.64 -15.45 2.72
CA GLY A 511 -1.75 -16.35 3.01
C GLY A 511 -1.74 -16.88 4.44
N THR A 512 -0.57 -17.26 4.95
CA THR A 512 -0.42 -17.71 6.35
C THR A 512 -0.70 -16.59 7.36
N MET A 513 -0.19 -15.38 7.09
CA MET A 513 -0.44 -14.20 7.93
C MET A 513 -1.90 -13.75 7.85
N ALA A 514 -2.54 -13.84 6.67
CA ALA A 514 -3.96 -13.56 6.47
C ALA A 514 -4.85 -14.56 7.21
N LEU A 515 -4.53 -15.85 7.18
CA LEU A 515 -5.24 -16.86 7.93
C LEU A 515 -5.15 -16.60 9.44
N LEU A 516 -3.94 -16.36 9.96
CA LEU A 516 -3.71 -16.06 11.38
C LEU A 516 -4.44 -14.77 11.82
N SER A 517 -4.29 -13.69 11.05
CA SER A 517 -5.00 -12.43 11.26
C SER A 517 -6.52 -12.62 11.24
N GLY A 518 -7.04 -13.42 10.32
CA GLY A 518 -8.47 -13.73 10.20
C GLY A 518 -9.01 -14.42 11.45
N VAL A 519 -8.33 -15.47 11.93
CA VAL A 519 -8.72 -16.19 13.17
C VAL A 519 -8.66 -15.27 14.39
N LEU A 520 -7.61 -14.46 14.52
CA LEU A 520 -7.48 -13.54 15.66
C LEU A 520 -8.51 -12.40 15.61
N THR A 521 -8.90 -11.94 14.42
CA THR A 521 -9.95 -10.93 14.23
C THR A 521 -11.29 -11.37 14.82
N LEU A 522 -11.63 -12.65 14.76
CA LEU A 522 -12.88 -13.17 15.33
C LEU A 522 -12.97 -12.96 16.86
N LYS A 523 -11.83 -12.84 17.55
CA LYS A 523 -11.75 -12.57 19.00
C LYS A 523 -11.89 -11.08 19.34
N LEU A 524 -11.86 -10.20 18.35
CA LEU A 524 -12.06 -8.77 18.57
C LEU A 524 -13.56 -8.46 18.81
N PRO A 525 -13.89 -7.37 19.52
CA PRO A 525 -15.28 -6.94 19.69
C PRO A 525 -15.82 -6.25 18.43
N GLU A 526 -17.09 -6.49 18.11
CA GLU A 526 -17.78 -5.75 17.05
C GLU A 526 -18.04 -4.29 17.48
N THR A 527 -18.00 -3.34 16.55
CA THR A 527 -18.18 -1.89 16.79
C THR A 527 -19.42 -1.30 16.11
N LEU A 528 -20.09 -2.06 15.23
CA LEU A 528 -21.32 -1.63 14.55
C LEU A 528 -22.38 -1.11 15.53
N GLY A 529 -22.85 0.12 15.28
CA GLY A 529 -23.91 0.76 16.07
C GLY A 529 -23.52 1.15 17.50
N LYS A 530 -22.26 0.97 17.89
CA LYS A 530 -21.78 1.30 19.25
C LYS A 530 -21.31 2.76 19.33
N ARG A 531 -21.48 3.36 20.51
CA ARG A 531 -20.93 4.69 20.80
C ARG A 531 -19.42 4.61 20.96
N LEU A 532 -18.71 5.64 20.49
CA LEU A 532 -17.26 5.76 20.65
C LEU A 532 -16.93 6.03 22.13
N ALA A 533 -16.18 5.13 22.75
CA ALA A 533 -15.70 5.31 24.12
C ALA A 533 -14.70 6.47 24.21
N THR A 534 -14.76 7.20 25.33
CA THR A 534 -13.83 8.28 25.66
C THR A 534 -12.70 7.81 26.56
N THR A 535 -12.99 6.91 27.49
CA THR A 535 -12.03 6.31 28.45
C THR A 535 -12.04 4.78 28.40
N TRP A 536 -11.02 4.14 28.98
CA TRP A 536 -10.96 2.68 29.10
C TRP A 536 -12.05 2.10 29.98
N GLU A 537 -12.46 2.83 31.02
CA GLU A 537 -13.56 2.45 31.92
C GLU A 537 -14.90 2.42 31.16
N GLU A 538 -15.15 3.41 30.31
CA GLU A 538 -16.33 3.44 29.45
C GLU A 538 -16.29 2.30 28.41
N ALA A 539 -15.11 2.04 27.82
CA ALA A 539 -14.94 0.93 26.89
C ALA A 539 -15.24 -0.43 27.55
N ALA A 540 -14.73 -0.67 28.76
CA ALA A 540 -14.97 -1.90 29.52
C ALA A 540 -16.45 -2.05 29.93
N LYS A 541 -17.12 -0.96 30.32
CA LYS A 541 -18.58 -0.95 30.59
C LYS A 541 -19.40 -1.28 29.34
N LEU A 542 -19.05 -0.68 28.20
CA LEU A 542 -19.71 -0.98 26.93
C LEU A 542 -19.48 -2.44 26.49
N GLU A 543 -18.33 -3.03 26.79
CA GLU A 543 -18.04 -4.44 26.53
C GLU A 543 -18.89 -5.37 27.44
N SER A 544 -18.97 -5.10 28.74
CA SER A 544 -19.73 -5.94 29.69
C SER A 544 -21.26 -5.85 29.51
N GLU A 545 -21.80 -4.68 29.19
CA GLU A 545 -23.21 -4.52 28.80
C GLU A 545 -23.58 -5.39 27.59
N ASN A 546 -22.64 -5.61 26.67
CA ASN A 546 -22.85 -6.42 25.48
C ASN A 546 -22.77 -7.92 25.76
N GLU A 547 -21.84 -8.38 26.59
CA GLU A 547 -21.83 -9.80 27.02
C GLU A 547 -23.14 -10.15 27.73
N SER A 548 -23.68 -9.23 28.54
CA SER A 548 -25.00 -9.37 29.17
C SER A 548 -26.14 -9.42 28.14
N LYS A 549 -26.17 -8.50 27.15
CA LYS A 549 -27.20 -8.50 26.09
C LYS A 549 -27.12 -9.73 25.18
N SER A 550 -25.92 -10.14 24.77
CA SER A 550 -25.72 -11.34 23.94
C SER A 550 -26.10 -12.61 24.71
N SER A 551 -25.79 -12.68 26.01
CA SER A 551 -26.21 -13.80 26.86
C SER A 551 -27.72 -13.85 27.02
N LYS A 552 -28.38 -12.70 27.24
CA LYS A 552 -29.85 -12.61 27.28
C LYS A 552 -30.49 -13.01 25.95
N LEU A 553 -29.93 -12.57 24.82
CA LEU A 553 -30.42 -12.93 23.49
C LEU A 553 -30.28 -14.45 23.26
N LEU A 554 -29.12 -15.04 23.57
CA LEU A 554 -28.88 -16.49 23.47
C LEU A 554 -29.80 -17.32 24.38
N LEU A 555 -30.09 -16.84 25.60
CA LEU A 555 -31.07 -17.48 26.50
C LEU A 555 -32.49 -17.44 25.90
N THR A 556 -32.90 -16.33 25.27
CA THR A 556 -34.19 -16.28 24.57
C THR A 556 -34.24 -17.16 23.31
N THR A 557 -33.13 -17.32 22.59
CA THR A 557 -33.08 -18.22 21.42
C THR A 557 -33.04 -19.69 21.82
N ASN A 558 -32.37 -20.05 22.93
CA ASN A 558 -32.37 -21.41 23.44
C ASN A 558 -33.74 -21.82 24.03
N ASN A 559 -34.44 -20.91 24.70
CA ASN A 559 -35.80 -21.18 25.17
C ASN A 559 -36.79 -21.37 24.00
N SER A 560 -36.65 -20.60 22.92
CA SER A 560 -37.48 -20.79 21.71
C SER A 560 -37.08 -22.01 20.84
N GLY A 561 -35.87 -22.54 21.02
CA GLY A 561 -35.45 -23.83 20.45
C GLY A 561 -35.99 -25.03 21.22
N LEU A 562 -36.11 -24.93 22.55
CA LEU A 562 -36.73 -25.96 23.39
C LEU A 562 -38.24 -26.07 23.17
N GLU A 563 -38.95 -24.95 22.98
CA GLU A 563 -40.39 -24.97 22.66
C GLU A 563 -40.74 -25.63 21.32
N LYS A 564 -39.78 -25.80 20.40
CA LYS A 564 -40.03 -26.45 19.10
C LYS A 564 -39.75 -27.95 19.07
N THR A 565 -39.21 -28.54 20.15
CA THR A 565 -38.86 -29.97 20.16
C THR A 565 -39.85 -30.83 20.94
N GLU A 566 -40.76 -30.24 21.74
CA GLU A 566 -41.75 -31.00 22.54
C GLU A 566 -43.09 -31.27 21.83
N ALA A 567 -43.26 -30.86 20.57
CA ALA A 567 -44.53 -31.03 19.85
C ALA A 567 -44.54 -32.21 18.85
N ILE A 568 -43.97 -33.37 19.19
CA ILE A 568 -44.16 -34.61 18.40
C ILE A 568 -44.21 -35.84 19.31
N THR A 569 -45.37 -36.17 19.86
CA THR A 569 -45.78 -37.56 20.13
C THR A 569 -47.29 -37.70 19.96
N PRO A 570 -47.78 -38.84 19.43
CA PRO A 570 -49.02 -38.90 18.66
C PRO A 570 -50.24 -39.26 19.52
N ARG A 571 -51.39 -38.76 19.09
CA ARG A 571 -52.73 -39.10 19.60
C ARG A 571 -52.98 -40.61 19.57
N ASP A 572 -53.12 -41.21 20.75
CA ASP A 572 -53.75 -42.50 20.91
C ASP A 572 -55.24 -42.42 20.56
N SER A 573 -55.59 -43.19 19.53
CA SER A 573 -56.93 -43.51 19.08
C SER A 573 -57.59 -44.51 20.05
N GLY A 574 -58.42 -44.01 20.96
CA GLY A 574 -59.37 -44.84 21.71
C GLY A 574 -60.68 -44.99 20.97
N LEU A 575 -60.75 -45.98 20.07
CA LEU A 575 -62.01 -46.56 19.58
C LEU A 575 -62.58 -47.44 20.70
N GLY A 576 -63.70 -47.02 21.28
CA GLY A 576 -64.56 -47.86 22.09
C GLY A 576 -65.75 -48.30 21.26
N GLU A 577 -65.69 -49.54 20.74
CA GLU A 577 -66.73 -50.58 20.72
C GLU A 577 -66.21 -51.81 19.96
#